data_AF-A0A6M4ITL1-F1
#
_entry.id   AF-A0A6M4ITL1-F1
#
_cell.length_a   1.000
_cell.length_b   1.000
_cell.length_c   1.000
_cell.angle_alpha   90.00
_cell.angle_beta   90.00
_cell.angle_gamma   90.00
#
_symmetry.space_group_name_H-M   'P 1'
#
loop_
_entity.id
_entity.type
_entity.pdbx_description
1 polymer ?
#
loop_
_entity_poly.entity_id
_entity_poly.type
_entity_poly.pdbx_seq_one_letter_code
_entity_poly.pdbx_strand_id
1 'polypeptide(L)'
;MREYRFQATPETVEALRQLRGAWRGMMVAEHSVTVVLQDQRAVRIQCDTAEIESLFDAYRLQADIEDAEGMYGVPVEAFANGNNDIVLFSGVTWSEPQGTVRAEGMTEGSVMHFSGHPGQLTETAEVACVTTDAFVIAASDGSGVLIRTGLRPGSVEVERNPEKVRAFLVDRGYSAA
;
A
#
# COMPACT_ATOMS: atom_id res chain seq x y z
N MET A 1 -18.18 5.13 16.84
CA MET A 1 -16.91 4.81 16.18
C MET A 1 -15.78 5.67 16.74
N ARG A 2 -14.69 5.07 17.19
CA ARG A 2 -13.41 5.74 17.51
C ARG A 2 -12.55 5.76 16.25
N GLU A 3 -11.85 6.85 16.01
CA GLU A 3 -11.07 7.05 14.78
C GLU A 3 -9.60 7.33 15.06
N TYR A 4 -8.74 6.62 14.35
CA TYR A 4 -7.29 6.72 14.41
C TYR A 4 -6.71 6.99 13.02
N ARG A 5 -5.45 7.44 12.98
CA ARG A 5 -4.70 7.66 11.74
C ARG A 5 -3.32 7.04 11.87
N PHE A 6 -2.98 6.21 10.91
CA PHE A 6 -1.67 5.59 10.75
C PHE A 6 -1.25 5.68 9.29
N GLN A 7 -1.09 6.92 8.81
CA GLN A 7 -0.72 7.21 7.43
C GLN A 7 0.81 7.21 7.26
N ALA A 8 1.27 7.17 6.00
CA ALA A 8 2.67 7.32 5.65
C ALA A 8 3.27 8.58 6.30
N THR A 9 4.47 8.46 6.84
CA THR A 9 5.19 9.60 7.43
C THR A 9 5.71 10.54 6.34
N PRO A 10 6.08 11.79 6.68
CA PRO A 10 6.76 12.68 5.73
C PRO A 10 8.00 12.04 5.10
N GLU A 11 8.79 11.29 5.86
CA GLU A 11 10.00 10.61 5.39
C GLU A 11 9.66 9.53 4.35
N THR A 12 8.61 8.73 4.61
CA THR A 12 8.09 7.77 3.63
C THR A 12 7.64 8.48 2.35
N VAL A 13 6.95 9.61 2.46
CA VAL A 13 6.50 10.38 1.30
C VAL A 13 7.69 10.92 0.50
N GLU A 14 8.74 11.43 1.15
CA GLU A 14 9.96 11.88 0.46
C GLU A 14 10.74 10.75 -0.20
N ALA A 15 10.80 9.58 0.43
CA ALA A 15 11.40 8.38 -0.16
C ALA A 15 10.63 7.93 -1.41
N LEU A 16 9.29 7.84 -1.32
CA LEU A 16 8.44 7.48 -2.44
C LEU A 16 8.52 8.50 -3.60
N ARG A 17 8.73 9.79 -3.32
CA ARG A 17 8.95 10.79 -4.37
C ARG A 17 10.17 10.53 -5.23
N GLN A 18 11.18 9.81 -4.73
CA GLN A 18 12.35 9.43 -5.54
C GLN A 18 11.97 8.48 -6.68
N LEU A 19 10.85 7.75 -6.57
CA LEU A 19 10.33 6.89 -7.63
C LEU A 19 9.89 7.65 -8.88
N ARG A 20 9.79 8.99 -8.82
CA ARG A 20 9.61 9.85 -9.99
C ARG A 20 10.82 9.87 -10.93
N GLY A 21 12.01 9.52 -10.40
CA GLY A 21 13.24 9.40 -11.16
C GLY A 21 13.30 8.17 -12.06
N ALA A 22 14.39 8.04 -12.81
CA ALA A 22 14.63 6.92 -13.73
C ALA A 22 14.95 5.62 -12.98
N TRP A 23 14.26 4.54 -13.34
CA TRP A 23 14.47 3.24 -12.71
C TRP A 23 15.54 2.44 -13.46
N ARG A 24 16.40 1.77 -12.70
CA ARG A 24 17.31 0.73 -13.20
C ARG A 24 16.63 -0.64 -13.18
N GLY A 25 15.83 -0.92 -12.16
CA GLY A 25 15.08 -2.16 -12.04
C GLY A 25 14.31 -2.27 -10.73
N MET A 26 13.53 -3.32 -10.59
CA MET A 26 12.72 -3.59 -9.41
C MET A 26 12.94 -5.02 -8.91
N MET A 27 12.97 -5.17 -7.58
CA MET A 27 13.03 -6.44 -6.88
C MET A 27 11.76 -6.59 -6.05
N VAL A 28 11.11 -7.74 -6.16
CA VAL A 28 9.87 -8.03 -5.43
C VAL A 28 10.13 -9.22 -4.53
N ALA A 29 9.97 -9.03 -3.23
CA ALA A 29 9.95 -10.05 -2.20
C ALA A 29 8.59 -10.03 -1.49
N GLU A 30 8.33 -11.04 -0.67
CA GLU A 30 7.04 -11.22 0.02
C GLU A 30 6.64 -10.04 0.92
N HIS A 31 7.62 -9.46 1.62
CA HIS A 31 7.42 -8.39 2.61
C HIS A 31 8.06 -7.06 2.21
N SER A 32 8.60 -6.97 1.00
CA SER A 32 9.25 -5.76 0.53
C SER A 32 9.35 -5.68 -0.98
N VAL A 33 9.26 -4.47 -1.50
CA VAL A 33 9.58 -4.13 -2.88
C VAL A 33 10.73 -3.15 -2.85
N THR A 34 11.79 -3.41 -3.61
CA THR A 34 12.91 -2.48 -3.74
C THR A 34 12.99 -2.00 -5.18
N VAL A 35 12.86 -0.69 -5.38
CA VAL A 35 13.08 -0.06 -6.67
C VAL A 35 14.48 0.52 -6.69
N VAL A 36 15.29 0.06 -7.63
CA VAL A 36 16.65 0.54 -7.84
C VAL A 36 16.60 1.65 -8.88
N LEU A 37 17.14 2.83 -8.54
CA LEU A 37 17.17 4.00 -9.40
C LEU A 37 18.49 4.04 -10.21
N GLN A 38 18.50 4.80 -11.29
CA GLN A 38 19.71 4.97 -12.12
C GLN A 38 20.83 5.75 -11.42
N ASP A 39 20.50 6.55 -10.41
CA ASP A 39 21.45 7.35 -9.62
C ASP A 39 22.10 6.57 -8.46
N GLN A 40 22.03 5.23 -8.50
CA GLN A 40 22.61 4.32 -7.50
C GLN A 40 21.95 4.36 -6.11
N ARG A 41 20.79 5.02 -5.98
CA ARG A 41 19.93 4.88 -4.80
C ARG A 41 18.89 3.78 -5.03
N ALA A 42 18.35 3.25 -3.95
CA ALA A 42 17.18 2.39 -3.97
C ALA A 42 16.11 2.93 -3.02
N VAL A 43 14.85 2.75 -3.40
CA VAL A 43 13.69 2.98 -2.53
C VAL A 43 13.19 1.61 -2.12
N ARG A 44 13.29 1.30 -0.84
CA ARG A 44 12.77 0.06 -0.26
C ARG A 44 11.41 0.36 0.36
N ILE A 45 10.39 -0.36 -0.09
CA ILE A 45 9.01 -0.25 0.35
C ILE A 45 8.65 -1.51 1.13
N GLN A 46 8.07 -1.33 2.31
CA GLN A 46 7.64 -2.42 3.19
C GLN A 46 6.29 -2.11 3.83
N CYS A 47 5.72 -3.09 4.50
CA CYS A 47 4.55 -2.91 5.34
C CYS A 47 5.01 -2.66 6.79
N ASP A 48 4.60 -1.53 7.35
CA ASP A 48 4.76 -1.19 8.76
C ASP A 48 3.46 -1.52 9.52
N THR A 49 3.57 -1.87 10.80
CA THR A 49 2.47 -2.34 11.64
C THR A 49 2.44 -1.56 12.94
N ALA A 50 1.25 -1.12 13.36
CA ALA A 50 1.03 -0.51 14.65
C ALA A 50 -0.15 -1.16 15.37
N GLU A 51 0.06 -1.49 16.65
CA GLU A 51 -1.02 -1.78 17.59
C GLU A 51 -1.73 -0.47 17.92
N ILE A 52 -2.97 -0.32 17.45
CA ILE A 52 -3.77 0.91 17.62
C ILE A 52 -4.56 0.86 18.93
N GLU A 53 -5.18 -0.29 19.19
CA GLU A 53 -5.77 -0.68 20.47
C GLU A 53 -5.44 -2.16 20.71
N SER A 54 -5.68 -2.65 21.93
CA SER A 54 -5.48 -4.07 22.22
C SER A 54 -6.25 -4.96 21.24
N LEU A 55 -5.54 -5.87 20.56
CA LEU A 55 -6.05 -6.74 19.50
C LEU A 55 -6.51 -6.02 18.22
N PHE A 56 -6.19 -4.74 18.03
CA PHE A 56 -6.51 -3.98 16.83
C PHE A 56 -5.25 -3.41 16.19
N ASP A 57 -4.69 -4.17 15.25
CA ASP A 57 -3.52 -3.77 14.47
C ASP A 57 -3.93 -3.07 13.17
N ALA A 58 -3.14 -2.07 12.78
CA ALA A 58 -3.25 -1.40 11.49
C ALA A 58 -1.94 -1.47 10.71
N TYR A 59 -2.07 -1.49 9.39
CA TYR A 59 -0.96 -1.64 8.47
C TYR A 59 -0.86 -0.44 7.53
N ARG A 60 0.35 0.05 7.29
CA ARG A 60 0.63 1.08 6.30
C ARG A 60 1.84 0.71 5.45
N LEU A 61 1.94 1.28 4.27
CA LEU A 61 3.18 1.27 3.51
C LEU A 61 4.17 2.27 4.12
N GLN A 62 5.39 1.81 4.31
CA GLN A 62 6.57 2.59 4.67
C GLN A 62 7.58 2.50 3.53
N ALA A 63 8.36 3.57 3.34
CA ALA A 63 9.47 3.57 2.40
C ALA A 63 10.69 4.28 2.96
N ASP A 64 11.86 3.75 2.63
CA ASP A 64 13.16 4.28 3.01
C ASP A 64 14.11 4.32 1.80
N ILE A 65 15.10 5.22 1.84
CA ILE A 65 16.14 5.32 0.81
C ILE A 65 17.38 4.59 1.31
N GLU A 66 17.94 3.71 0.48
CA GLU A 66 19.17 2.99 0.75
C GLU A 66 20.17 3.12 -0.41
N ASP A 67 21.45 2.85 -0.14
CA ASP A 67 22.47 2.73 -1.18
C ASP A 67 22.24 1.45 -1.98
N ALA A 68 22.35 1.54 -3.31
CA ALA A 68 22.08 0.43 -4.23
C ALA A 68 23.34 -0.10 -4.94
N GLU A 69 24.53 0.12 -4.38
CA GLU A 69 25.76 -0.48 -4.88
C GLU A 69 25.63 -2.01 -4.92
N GLY A 70 25.88 -2.60 -6.09
CA GLY A 70 25.75 -4.04 -6.31
C GLY A 70 24.32 -4.59 -6.37
N MET A 71 23.27 -3.77 -6.21
CA MET A 71 21.89 -4.22 -6.34
C MET A 71 21.44 -4.30 -7.80
N TYR A 72 20.92 -5.44 -8.24
CA TYR A 72 20.37 -5.62 -9.58
C TYR A 72 18.91 -6.06 -9.48
N GLY A 73 18.00 -5.23 -10.00
CA GLY A 73 16.59 -5.56 -10.15
C GLY A 73 16.25 -6.01 -11.56
N VAL A 74 15.04 -6.54 -11.73
CA VAL A 74 14.49 -6.82 -13.07
C VAL A 74 14.13 -5.48 -13.71
N PRO A 75 14.65 -5.15 -14.91
CA PRO A 75 14.31 -3.91 -15.59
C PRO A 75 12.80 -3.77 -15.81
N VAL A 76 12.30 -2.54 -15.65
CA VAL A 76 10.91 -2.19 -15.96
C VAL A 76 10.94 -1.03 -16.95
N GLU A 77 10.92 -1.37 -18.24
CA GLU A 77 11.25 -0.45 -19.34
C GLU A 77 10.46 0.86 -19.31
N ALA A 78 9.17 0.81 -18.97
CA ALA A 78 8.29 1.97 -18.89
C ALA A 78 8.81 3.07 -17.94
N PHE A 79 9.53 2.70 -16.86
CA PHE A 79 10.00 3.64 -15.84
C PHE A 79 11.48 4.03 -16.03
N ALA A 80 12.15 3.51 -17.07
CA ALA A 80 13.59 3.71 -17.28
C ALA A 80 13.96 5.16 -17.63
N ASN A 81 13.01 5.96 -18.14
CA ASN A 81 13.24 7.36 -18.51
C ASN A 81 12.92 8.34 -17.37
N GLY A 82 12.33 7.87 -16.27
CA GLY A 82 11.84 8.72 -15.21
C GLY A 82 10.67 9.60 -15.66
N ASN A 83 10.54 10.79 -15.05
CA ASN A 83 9.35 11.65 -15.15
C ASN A 83 8.06 10.90 -14.77
N ASN A 84 8.19 9.95 -13.83
CA ASN A 84 7.03 9.22 -13.36
C ASN A 84 6.20 10.12 -12.44
N ASP A 85 4.91 9.86 -12.39
CA ASP A 85 4.02 10.43 -11.39
C ASP A 85 3.68 9.39 -10.34
N ILE A 86 3.36 9.85 -9.13
CA ILE A 86 3.02 8.98 -8.02
C ILE A 86 1.82 9.52 -7.24
N VAL A 87 0.87 8.64 -6.98
CA VAL A 87 -0.34 8.93 -6.20
C VAL A 87 -0.42 7.96 -5.04
N LEU A 88 -0.55 8.49 -3.82
CA LEU A 88 -0.78 7.72 -2.61
C LEU A 88 -2.27 7.65 -2.33
N PHE A 89 -2.73 6.49 -1.84
CA PHE A 89 -4.12 6.25 -1.52
C PHE A 89 -4.30 6.01 -0.03
N SER A 90 -5.45 6.44 0.48
CA SER A 90 -5.88 6.08 1.83
C SER A 90 -6.70 4.81 1.81
N GLY A 91 -6.41 3.92 2.75
CA GLY A 91 -7.22 2.77 3.14
C GLY A 91 -7.83 3.00 4.52
N VAL A 92 -8.66 2.06 4.95
CA VAL A 92 -9.16 2.00 6.33
C VAL A 92 -9.13 0.56 6.81
N THR A 93 -8.70 0.36 8.05
CA THR A 93 -8.92 -0.89 8.80
C THR A 93 -9.93 -0.61 9.90
N TRP A 94 -10.92 -1.46 10.10
CA TRP A 94 -11.95 -1.25 11.12
C TRP A 94 -12.39 -2.55 11.79
N SER A 95 -12.96 -2.43 12.98
CA SER A 95 -13.60 -3.52 13.70
C SER A 95 -15.11 -3.32 13.79
N GLU A 96 -15.84 -4.43 13.73
CA GLU A 96 -17.29 -4.47 13.94
C GLU A 96 -17.64 -4.90 15.38
N PRO A 97 -18.81 -4.50 15.88
CA PRO A 97 -19.32 -4.93 17.18
C PRO A 97 -19.43 -6.46 17.27
N GLN A 98 -19.22 -7.01 18.46
CA GLN A 98 -19.41 -8.44 18.69
C GLN A 98 -20.85 -8.87 18.33
N GLY A 99 -20.98 -9.83 17.41
CA GLY A 99 -22.25 -10.45 17.03
C GLY A 99 -22.93 -9.91 15.76
N THR A 100 -22.37 -8.89 15.09
CA THR A 100 -22.88 -8.42 13.78
C THR A 100 -22.53 -9.37 12.63
N VAL A 101 -21.40 -10.06 12.72
CA VAL A 101 -21.01 -11.12 11.79
C VAL A 101 -20.81 -12.40 12.60
N ARG A 102 -21.54 -13.46 12.26
CA ARG A 102 -21.40 -14.80 12.85
C ARG A 102 -20.91 -15.74 11.76
N ALA A 103 -19.61 -16.04 11.76
CA ALA A 103 -19.09 -17.14 10.96
C ALA A 103 -19.10 -18.43 11.80
N GLU A 104 -19.47 -19.56 11.18
CA GLU A 104 -19.42 -20.87 11.84
C GLU A 104 -17.98 -21.18 12.28
N GLY A 105 -17.80 -21.54 13.56
CA GLY A 105 -16.49 -21.87 14.13
C GLY A 105 -15.77 -20.73 14.87
N MET A 106 -16.34 -19.53 14.96
CA MET A 106 -15.78 -18.45 15.78
C MET A 106 -16.04 -18.67 17.27
N THR A 107 -15.00 -18.55 18.09
CA THR A 107 -15.09 -18.55 19.55
C THR A 107 -15.81 -17.31 20.08
N GLU A 108 -16.57 -17.44 21.17
CA GLU A 108 -17.10 -16.28 21.89
C GLU A 108 -15.97 -15.32 22.28
N GLY A 109 -16.07 -14.06 21.87
CA GLY A 109 -15.09 -13.01 22.14
C GLY A 109 -14.18 -12.61 20.98
N SER A 110 -14.29 -13.24 19.80
CA SER A 110 -13.49 -12.88 18.62
C SER A 110 -13.98 -11.56 17.98
N VAL A 111 -13.08 -10.58 17.88
CA VAL A 111 -13.30 -9.34 17.11
C VAL A 111 -12.89 -9.57 15.66
N MET A 112 -13.74 -9.17 14.72
CA MET A 112 -13.39 -9.21 13.29
C MET A 112 -12.82 -7.88 12.83
N HIS A 113 -11.72 -7.98 12.09
CA HIS A 113 -11.04 -6.85 11.47
C HIS A 113 -11.22 -6.92 9.96
N PHE A 114 -11.59 -5.79 9.39
CA PHE A 114 -11.75 -5.61 7.96
C PHE A 114 -10.78 -4.53 7.50
N SER A 115 -10.29 -4.63 6.27
CA SER A 115 -9.47 -3.61 5.63
C SER A 115 -9.97 -3.37 4.22
N GLY A 116 -10.02 -2.11 3.80
CA GLY A 116 -10.58 -1.74 2.52
C GLY A 116 -10.54 -0.25 2.20
N HIS A 117 -11.33 0.16 1.22
CA HIS A 117 -11.48 1.57 0.82
C HIS A 117 -12.25 2.35 1.91
N PRO A 118 -11.89 3.61 2.23
CA PRO A 118 -12.61 4.40 3.23
C PRO A 118 -14.13 4.50 3.04
N GLY A 119 -14.63 4.50 1.80
CA GLY A 119 -16.07 4.45 1.50
C GLY A 119 -16.78 3.13 1.83
N GLN A 120 -16.05 2.08 2.21
CA GLN A 120 -16.61 0.79 2.66
C GLN A 120 -16.78 0.72 4.17
N LEU A 121 -16.33 1.75 4.91
CA LEU A 121 -16.48 1.83 6.36
C LEU A 121 -17.97 1.82 6.72
N THR A 122 -18.36 0.91 7.59
CA THR A 122 -19.76 0.75 8.00
C THR A 122 -20.11 1.74 9.11
N GLU A 123 -21.40 2.07 9.23
CA GLU A 123 -21.90 2.88 10.35
C GLU A 123 -21.83 2.15 11.70
N THR A 124 -21.74 0.82 11.67
CA THR A 124 -21.67 -0.03 12.86
C THR A 124 -20.25 -0.15 13.42
N ALA A 125 -19.22 0.29 12.69
CA ALA A 125 -17.84 0.17 13.12
C ALA A 125 -17.58 0.78 14.51
N GLU A 126 -16.93 0.02 15.38
CA GLU A 126 -16.59 0.47 16.73
C GLU A 126 -15.28 1.26 16.74
N VAL A 127 -14.30 0.79 15.97
CA VAL A 127 -12.97 1.38 15.82
C VAL A 127 -12.60 1.38 14.33
N ALA A 128 -12.02 2.48 13.87
CA ALA A 128 -11.48 2.62 12.52
C ALA A 128 -10.11 3.29 12.56
N CYS A 129 -9.19 2.85 11.70
CA CYS A 129 -7.89 3.46 11.51
C CYS A 129 -7.66 3.72 10.01
N VAL A 130 -7.48 5.00 9.67
CA VAL A 130 -7.15 5.41 8.30
C VAL A 130 -5.65 5.22 8.06
N THR A 131 -5.29 4.49 7.01
CA THR A 131 -3.90 4.14 6.71
C THR A 131 -3.51 4.57 5.29
N THR A 132 -2.22 4.53 4.99
CA THR A 132 -1.73 4.57 3.60
C THR A 132 -1.48 3.14 3.16
N ASP A 133 -2.40 2.58 2.39
CA ASP A 133 -2.41 1.16 2.06
C ASP A 133 -1.92 0.86 0.64
N ALA A 134 -1.85 1.88 -0.22
CA ALA A 134 -1.45 1.73 -1.61
C ALA A 134 -0.85 3.01 -2.20
N PHE A 135 -0.06 2.83 -3.25
CA PHE A 135 0.29 3.89 -4.19
C PHE A 135 0.41 3.34 -5.61
N VAL A 136 0.18 4.21 -6.58
CA VAL A 136 0.38 3.92 -8.01
C VAL A 136 1.49 4.80 -8.53
N ILE A 137 2.45 4.21 -9.24
CA ILE A 137 3.40 4.95 -10.08
C ILE A 137 2.92 4.86 -11.52
N ALA A 138 2.79 6.01 -12.20
CA ALA A 138 2.46 6.09 -13.60
C ALA A 138 3.66 6.59 -14.41
N ALA A 139 4.01 5.88 -15.47
CA ALA A 139 4.97 6.32 -16.47
C ALA A 139 4.29 7.23 -17.50
N SER A 140 5.11 8.01 -18.21
CA SER A 140 4.63 8.93 -19.26
C SER A 140 3.99 8.24 -20.47
N ASP A 141 4.28 6.95 -20.68
CA ASP A 141 3.69 6.13 -21.74
C ASP A 141 2.31 5.54 -21.36
N GLY A 142 1.80 5.87 -20.16
CA GLY A 142 0.53 5.38 -19.63
C GLY A 142 0.62 4.05 -18.87
N SER A 143 1.81 3.43 -18.78
CA SER A 143 2.02 2.23 -17.97
C SER A 143 1.92 2.59 -16.48
N GLY A 144 1.37 1.66 -15.68
CA GLY A 144 1.20 1.83 -14.24
C GLY A 144 1.68 0.64 -13.44
N VAL A 145 2.23 0.89 -12.26
CA VAL A 145 2.53 -0.12 -11.24
C VAL A 145 1.76 0.24 -9.98
N LEU A 146 0.93 -0.67 -9.51
CA LEU A 146 0.27 -0.58 -8.20
C LEU A 146 1.11 -1.33 -7.17
N ILE A 147 1.43 -0.67 -6.07
CA ILE A 147 2.02 -1.28 -4.87
C ILE A 147 1.05 -1.07 -3.71
N ARG A 148 0.70 -2.15 -3.02
CA ARG A 148 -0.27 -2.11 -1.91
C ARG A 148 0.07 -3.08 -0.79
N THR A 149 -0.49 -2.86 0.39
CA THR A 149 -0.50 -3.88 1.44
C THR A 149 -1.22 -5.14 0.92
N GLY A 150 -0.64 -6.30 1.18
CA GLY A 150 -1.20 -7.57 0.74
C GLY A 150 -2.22 -8.14 1.72
N LEU A 151 -2.92 -9.20 1.29
CA LEU A 151 -3.91 -9.88 2.12
C LEU A 151 -3.29 -10.59 3.34
N ARG A 152 -2.02 -10.99 3.23
CA ARG A 152 -1.29 -11.58 4.36
C ARG A 152 -0.70 -10.46 5.23
N PRO A 153 -0.79 -10.54 6.56
CA PRO A 153 -0.20 -9.56 7.45
C PRO A 153 1.27 -9.26 7.10
N GLY A 154 1.61 -7.97 6.99
CA GLY A 154 2.96 -7.51 6.67
C GLY A 154 3.44 -7.79 5.23
N SER A 155 2.59 -8.33 4.35
CA SER A 155 2.98 -8.57 2.94
C SER A 155 2.79 -7.31 2.09
N VAL A 156 3.54 -7.23 0.99
CA VAL A 156 3.42 -6.18 -0.02
C VAL A 156 3.13 -6.84 -1.37
N GLU A 157 2.09 -6.36 -2.05
CA GLU A 157 1.69 -6.84 -3.37
C GLU A 157 2.08 -5.83 -4.46
N VAL A 158 2.50 -6.36 -5.61
CA VAL A 158 2.80 -5.58 -6.81
C VAL A 158 1.90 -6.05 -7.95
N GLU A 159 1.18 -5.13 -8.57
CA GLU A 159 0.33 -5.40 -9.73
C GLU A 159 0.75 -4.52 -10.91
N ARG A 160 0.93 -5.17 -12.07
CA ARG A 160 1.39 -4.56 -13.33
C ARG A 160 0.42 -4.76 -14.48
N ASN A 161 -0.60 -5.59 -14.31
CA ASN A 161 -1.64 -5.76 -15.30
C ASN A 161 -2.45 -4.44 -15.40
N PRO A 162 -2.47 -3.79 -16.57
CA PRO A 162 -3.15 -2.50 -16.74
C PRO A 162 -4.63 -2.52 -16.39
N GLU A 163 -5.34 -3.62 -16.65
CA GLU A 163 -6.77 -3.76 -16.35
C GLU A 163 -7.02 -3.76 -14.85
N LYS A 164 -6.16 -4.45 -14.08
CA LYS A 164 -6.27 -4.49 -12.62
C LYS A 164 -5.87 -3.18 -11.96
N VAL A 165 -4.83 -2.51 -12.49
CA VAL A 165 -4.46 -1.15 -12.02
C VAL A 165 -5.60 -0.18 -12.30
N ARG A 166 -6.21 -0.23 -13.50
CA ARG A 166 -7.39 0.60 -13.83
C ARG A 166 -8.56 0.29 -12.90
N ALA A 167 -8.89 -0.98 -12.68
CA ALA A 167 -9.98 -1.38 -11.80
C ALA A 167 -9.78 -0.83 -10.37
N PHE A 168 -8.54 -0.89 -9.85
CA PHE A 168 -8.18 -0.28 -8.58
C PHE A 168 -8.39 1.23 -8.57
N LEU A 169 -7.94 1.95 -9.62
CA LEU A 169 -8.10 3.40 -9.70
C LEU A 169 -9.57 3.84 -9.77
N VAL A 170 -10.41 3.06 -10.46
CA VAL A 170 -11.87 3.29 -10.51
C VAL A 170 -12.50 3.07 -9.14
N ASP A 171 -12.16 1.96 -8.47
CA ASP A 171 -12.62 1.66 -7.10
C ASP A 171 -12.21 2.77 -6.10
N ARG A 172 -11.03 3.37 -6.28
CA ARG A 172 -10.54 4.49 -5.48
C ARG A 172 -11.09 5.86 -5.90
N GLY A 173 -11.95 5.94 -6.92
CA GLY A 173 -12.53 7.20 -7.40
C GLY A 173 -11.58 8.13 -8.15
N TYR A 174 -10.43 7.62 -8.61
CA TYR A 174 -9.39 8.38 -9.31
C TYR A 174 -9.50 8.33 -10.84
N SER A 175 -10.37 7.48 -11.38
CA SER A 175 -10.63 7.37 -12.81
C SER A 175 -12.13 7.19 -13.07
N ALA A 176 -12.63 7.75 -14.16
CA ALA A 176 -13.99 7.47 -14.62
C ALA A 176 -14.05 6.03 -15.17
N ALA A 177 -15.14 5.32 -14.84
CA ALA A 177 -15.38 3.95 -15.29
C ALA A 177 -15.35 3.83 -16.83
#